data_AF-A0A932VE48-F1
#
_entry.id   AF-A0A932VE48-F1
#
_cell.length_a   1.000
_cell.length_b   1.000
_cell.length_c   1.000
_cell.angle_alpha   90.00
_cell.angle_beta   90.00
_cell.angle_gamma   90.00
#
_symmetry.space_group_name_H-M   'P 1'
#
loop_
_entity.id
_entity.type
_entity.pdbx_description
1 polymer ?
#
loop_
_entity_poly.entity_id
_entity_poly.type
_entity_poly.pdbx_seq_one_letter_code
_entity_poly.pdbx_strand_id
1 'polypeptide(L)' 'MATERILGHHGLMTDPVLAEIMGALEMPPEGLKQWFSHLEDFCRKHGGDRTYSDLLKLIAECQQECKTTHEP' A
#
# COMPACT_ATOMS: atom_id res chain seq x y z
N MET A 1 19.28 17.79 20.69
CA MET A 1 17.91 17.52 20.21
C MET A 1 17.85 18.02 18.79
N ALA A 2 17.99 17.12 17.81
CA ALA A 2 18.17 17.48 16.42
C ALA A 2 16.90 17.13 15.62
N THR A 3 16.39 18.17 14.95
CA THR A 3 15.84 18.19 13.59
C THR A 3 14.57 17.37 13.29
N GLU A 4 13.47 18.12 13.25
CA GLU A 4 12.59 18.25 12.07
C GLU A 4 12.14 16.95 11.38
N ARG A 5 10.87 16.57 11.61
CA ARG A 5 10.09 15.82 10.62
C ARG A 5 8.92 16.69 10.16
N ILE A 6 9.25 17.57 9.22
CA ILE A 6 8.31 18.04 8.21
C ILE A 6 7.96 16.81 7.35
N LEU A 7 6.74 16.31 7.46
CA LEU A 7 6.12 15.48 6.42
C LEU A 7 4.70 16.01 6.22
N GLY A 8 4.66 17.23 5.69
CA GLY A 8 3.57 17.64 4.83
C GLY A 8 3.79 17.08 3.42
N HIS A 9 2.71 17.11 2.64
CA HIS A 9 2.59 16.79 1.22
C HIS A 9 2.31 15.33 0.84
N HIS A 10 1.01 14.98 0.96
CA HIS A 10 0.31 14.25 -0.09
C HIS A 10 0.72 14.81 -1.48
N GLY A 11 1.47 14.04 -2.26
CA GLY A 11 1.90 14.47 -3.58
C GLY A 11 2.66 13.40 -4.33
N LEU A 12 1.92 12.41 -4.86
CA LEU A 12 2.23 11.63 -6.08
C LEU A 12 3.68 11.16 -6.28
N MET A 13 4.39 10.83 -5.20
CA MET A 13 5.61 10.04 -5.25
C MET A 13 5.44 8.93 -4.23
N THR A 14 5.66 7.70 -4.67
CA THR A 14 5.75 6.49 -3.86
C THR A 14 6.37 6.80 -2.51
N ASP A 15 5.67 6.44 -1.43
CA ASP A 15 6.25 6.50 -0.09
C ASP A 15 7.44 5.52 -0.03
N PRO A 16 8.68 6.00 0.20
CA PRO A 16 9.86 5.14 0.12
C PRO A 16 9.88 4.08 1.22
N VAL A 17 9.18 4.32 2.33
CA VAL A 17 9.03 3.34 3.41
C VAL A 17 8.08 2.22 2.98
N LEU A 18 7.00 2.54 2.27
CA LEU A 18 6.06 1.56 1.73
C LEU A 18 6.72 0.63 0.71
N ALA A 19 7.53 1.18 -0.21
CA ALA A 19 8.27 0.38 -1.17
C ALA A 19 9.28 -0.57 -0.50
N GLU A 20 9.99 -0.09 0.53
CA GLU A 20 10.91 -0.92 1.33
C GLU A 20 10.17 -2.06 2.06
N ILE A 21 9.04 -1.73 2.72
CA ILE A 21 8.20 -2.73 3.40
C ILE A 21 7.68 -3.77 2.42
N MET A 22 7.20 -3.34 1.24
CA MET A 22 6.71 -4.26 0.22
C MET A 22 7.81 -5.16 -0.34
N GLY A 23 9.03 -4.64 -0.51
CA GLY A 23 10.20 -5.44 -0.88
C GLY A 23 10.58 -6.47 0.19
N ALA A 24 10.44 -6.11 1.47
CA ALA A 24 10.71 -7.00 2.61
C ALA A 24 9.72 -8.15 2.76
N LEU A 25 8.58 -8.13 2.06
CA LEU A 25 7.64 -9.25 2.02
C LEU A 25 8.17 -10.43 1.21
N GLU A 26 9.25 -10.25 0.43
CA GLU A 26 9.91 -11.30 -0.37
C GLU A 26 8.95 -12.07 -1.31
N MET A 27 7.84 -11.45 -1.68
CA MET A 27 6.83 -12.01 -2.57
C MET A 27 6.99 -11.45 -3.98
N PRO A 28 6.74 -12.26 -5.04
CA PRO A 28 6.72 -11.74 -6.39
C PRO A 28 5.60 -10.68 -6.54
N PRO A 29 5.78 -9.65 -7.39
CA PRO A 29 4.80 -8.57 -7.55
C PRO A 29 3.39 -9.07 -7.90
N GLU A 30 3.27 -10.13 -8.71
CA GLU A 30 1.99 -10.74 -9.04
C GLU A 30 1.32 -11.44 -7.85
N GLY A 31 2.12 -12.01 -6.94
CA GLY A 31 1.64 -12.59 -5.69
C GLY A 31 1.11 -11.51 -4.74
N LEU A 32 1.82 -10.39 -4.63
CA LEU A 32 1.39 -9.24 -3.84
C LEU A 32 0.07 -8.65 -4.38
N LYS A 33 -0.05 -8.47 -5.70
CA LYS A 33 -1.29 -8.01 -6.34
C LYS A 33 -2.49 -8.89 -5.99
N GLN A 34 -2.34 -10.21 -6.13
CA GLN A 34 -3.41 -11.17 -5.81
C GLN A 34 -3.76 -11.14 -4.32
N TRP A 35 -2.75 -11.09 -3.45
CA TRP A 35 -2.95 -11.04 -2.01
C TRP A 35 -3.73 -9.79 -1.58
N PHE A 36 -3.32 -8.61 -2.05
CA PHE A 36 -4.04 -7.36 -1.79
C PHE A 36 -5.46 -7.37 -2.35
N SER A 37 -5.68 -7.95 -3.54
CA SER A 37 -7.02 -8.12 -4.09
C SER A 37 -7.91 -8.98 -3.19
N HIS A 38 -7.41 -10.11 -2.68
CA HIS A 38 -8.18 -10.96 -1.77
C HIS A 38 -8.48 -10.27 -0.44
N LEU A 39 -7.53 -9.50 0.10
CA LEU A 39 -7.74 -8.71 1.31
C LEU A 39 -8.79 -7.62 1.12
N GLU A 40 -8.77 -6.92 -0.01
CA GLU A 40 -9.80 -5.93 -0.36
C GLU A 40 -11.19 -6.57 -0.40
N ASP A 41 -11.30 -7.71 -1.11
CA ASP A 41 -12.55 -8.46 -1.24
C ASP A 41 -13.10 -8.90 0.12
N PHE A 42 -12.23 -9.42 0.98
CA PHE A 42 -12.57 -9.80 2.35
C PHE A 42 -13.10 -8.60 3.14
N CYS A 43 -12.37 -7.48 3.15
CA CYS A 43 -12.77 -6.28 3.87
C CYS A 43 -14.13 -5.76 3.39
N ARG A 44 -14.35 -5.71 2.07
CA ARG A 44 -15.62 -5.29 1.47
C ARG A 44 -16.79 -6.20 1.86
N LYS A 45 -16.57 -7.52 1.97
CA LYS A 45 -17.60 -8.50 2.35
C LYS A 45 -17.96 -8.48 3.84
N HIS A 46 -17.00 -8.19 4.72
CA HIS A 46 -17.16 -8.40 6.17
C HIS A 46 -17.34 -7.12 7.01
N GLY A 47 -17.37 -5.94 6.39
CA GLY A 47 -17.60 -4.68 7.11
C GLY A 47 -17.47 -3.44 6.24
N GLY A 48 -16.84 -3.58 5.07
CA GLY A 48 -16.64 -2.50 4.11
C GLY A 48 -15.89 -1.33 4.71
N ASP A 49 -16.14 -0.16 4.13
CA ASP A 49 -15.49 1.09 4.53
C ASP A 49 -15.78 1.48 5.99
N ARG A 50 -16.96 1.12 6.50
CA ARG A 50 -17.35 1.43 7.89
C ARG A 50 -16.40 0.84 8.92
N THR A 51 -15.88 -0.36 8.65
CA THR A 51 -15.00 -1.08 9.60
C THR A 51 -13.54 -1.03 9.18
N TYR A 52 -13.26 -0.98 7.88
CA TYR A 52 -11.92 -1.19 7.32
C TYR A 52 -11.42 -0.02 6.47
N SER A 53 -11.98 1.19 6.60
CA SER A 53 -11.61 2.34 5.76
C SER A 53 -10.10 2.59 5.67
N ASP A 54 -9.38 2.62 6.79
CA ASP A 54 -7.93 2.89 6.76
C ASP A 54 -7.13 1.72 6.19
N LEU A 55 -7.57 0.48 6.44
CA LEU A 55 -6.96 -0.70 5.82
C LEU A 55 -7.21 -0.73 4.30
N LEU A 56 -8.41 -0.36 3.85
CA LEU A 56 -8.76 -0.28 2.43
C LEU A 56 -7.95 0.81 1.72
N LYS A 57 -7.71 1.95 2.37
CA LYS A 57 -6.81 2.99 1.85
C LYS A 57 -5.38 2.47 1.71
N LEU A 58 -4.84 1.83 2.76
CA LEU A 58 -3.50 1.24 2.72
C LEU A 58 -3.37 0.19 1.61
N ILE A 59 -4.37 -0.69 1.46
CA ILE A 59 -4.40 -1.68 0.37
C ILE A 59 -4.37 -0.97 -0.99
N ALA A 60 -5.13 0.12 -1.17
CA ALA A 60 -5.14 0.88 -2.41
C ALA A 60 -3.77 1.56 -2.70
N GLU A 61 -3.05 2.01 -1.67
CA GLU A 61 -1.69 2.53 -1.80
C GLU A 61 -0.71 1.43 -2.22
N CYS A 62 -0.71 0.27 -1.55
CA CYS A 62 0.11 -0.88 -1.92
C CYS A 62 -0.16 -1.36 -3.36
N GLN A 63 -1.42 -1.36 -3.78
CA GLN A 63 -1.80 -1.75 -5.14
C GLN A 63 -1.30 -0.76 -6.20
N GLN A 64 -1.21 0.53 -5.88
CA GLN A 64 -0.62 1.52 -6.78
C GLN A 64 0.88 1.29 -6.92
N GLU A 65 1.58 0.98 -5.82
CA GLU A 65 3.00 0.66 -5.85
C GLU A 65 3.30 -0.60 -6.66
N CYS A 66 2.45 -1.62 -6.55
CA CYS A 66 2.56 -2.80 -7.42
C CYS A 66 2.37 -2.51 -8.92
N LYS A 67 1.76 -1.37 -9.30
CA LYS A 67 1.60 -0.96 -10.71
C LYS A 67 2.81 -0.21 -11.24
N THR A 68 3.55 0.50 -10.40
CA THR A 68 4.71 1.31 -10.78
C THR A 68 5.98 0.48 -10.99
N THR A 69 6.08 -0.73 -10.41
CA THR A 69 7.21 -1.67 -10.60
C THR A 69 7.22 -2.37 -11.98
N HIS A 70 6.74 -1.72 -13.04
CA HIS A 70 6.85 -2.20 -14.41
C HIS A 70 7.25 -1.07 -15.36
N GLU A 71 8.54 -0.75 -15.42
CA GLU A 71 9.18 -0.21 -16.62
C GLU A 71 10.68 -0.62 -16.64
N PRO A 72 11.22 -1.11 -17.78
CA PRO A 72 12.62 -1.49 -17.94
C PRO A 72 13.59 -0.31 -18.08
#